data_AF-A0A6C0E2T4-F1
#
_entry.id   AF-A0A6C0E2T4-F1
#
_cell.length_a   1.000
_cell.length_b   1.000
_cell.length_c   1.000
_cell.angle_alpha   90.00
_cell.angle_beta   90.00
_cell.angle_gamma   90.00
#
_symmetry.space_group_name_H-M   'P 1'
#
loop_
_entity.id
_entity.type
_entity.pdbx_description
1 polymer ?
#
loop_
_entity_poly.entity_id
_entity_poly.type
_entity_poly.pdbx_seq_one_letter_code
_entity_poly.pdbx_strand_id
1 'polypeptide(L)' 'MLLDNYLSFHNKVIISVIISGFWIYFRTSDCYNLIPRKQIFPVFFVMIWSYLNYYEPLFLPIGLIILIAYAKFMKKK' A
#
# COMPACT_ATOMS: atom_id res chain seq x y z
N MET A 1 0.54 -15.36 -16.12
CA MET A 1 1.45 -15.55 -14.97
C MET A 1 1.15 -16.86 -14.26
N LEU A 2 2.12 -17.40 -13.51
CA LEU A 2 2.10 -18.73 -12.87
C LEU A 2 0.79 -19.10 -12.14
N LEU A 3 0.08 -18.11 -11.57
CA LEU A 3 -1.13 -18.31 -10.78
C LEU A 3 -2.43 -18.11 -11.57
N ASP A 4 -2.38 -17.79 -12.87
CA ASP A 4 -3.56 -17.49 -13.69
C ASP A 4 -4.47 -18.69 -13.90
N ASN A 5 -3.93 -19.90 -13.81
CA ASN A 5 -4.70 -21.14 -13.92
C ASN A 5 -5.44 -21.50 -12.62
N TYR A 6 -5.10 -20.86 -11.50
CA TYR A 6 -5.61 -21.21 -10.17
C TYR A 6 -6.44 -20.10 -9.52
N LEU A 7 -6.16 -18.84 -9.87
CA LEU A 7 -6.77 -17.68 -9.24
C LEU A 7 -7.27 -16.68 -10.27
N SER A 8 -8.54 -16.29 -10.11
CA SER A 8 -9.12 -15.17 -10.85
C SER A 8 -8.37 -13.87 -10.55
N PHE A 9 -8.45 -12.90 -11.46
CA PHE A 9 -7.86 -11.59 -11.27
C PHE A 9 -8.34 -10.94 -9.96
N HIS A 10 -9.64 -10.96 -9.71
CA HIS A 10 -10.24 -10.40 -8.51
C HIS A 10 -9.68 -11.02 -7.21
N ASN A 11 -9.49 -12.35 -7.19
CA ASN A 11 -8.93 -13.03 -6.02
C ASN A 11 -7.47 -12.63 -5.78
N LYS A 12 -6.68 -12.46 -6.83
CA LYS A 12 -5.29 -11.97 -6.71
C LYS A 12 -5.24 -10.56 -6.16
N VAL A 13 -6.15 -9.68 -6.62
CA VAL A 13 -6.25 -8.31 -6.12
C VAL A 13 -6.56 -8.32 -4.62
N ILE A 14 -7.57 -9.07 -4.17
CA ILE A 14 -7.92 -9.16 -2.74
C ILE A 14 -6.74 -9.67 -1.91
N ILE A 15 -6.11 -10.77 -2.34
CA ILE A 15 -4.97 -11.36 -1.64
C ILE A 15 -3.84 -10.34 -1.53
N SER A 16 -3.53 -9.66 -2.62
CA SER A 16 -2.48 -8.64 -2.64
C SER A 16 -2.80 -7.46 -1.72
N VAL A 17 -4.04 -6.96 -1.73
CA VAL A 17 -4.49 -5.87 -0.85
C VAL A 17 -4.33 -6.28 0.62
N ILE A 18 -4.77 -7.46 1.02
CA ILE A 18 -4.63 -7.95 2.39
C ILE A 18 -3.15 -8.07 2.78
N ILE A 19 -2.33 -8.72 1.95
CA ILE A 19 -0.89 -8.90 2.21
C ILE A 19 -0.18 -7.56 2.32
N SER A 20 -0.50 -6.59 1.45
CA SER A 20 0.09 -5.25 1.47
C SER A 20 -0.22 -4.51 2.78
N GLY A 21 -1.45 -4.63 3.30
CA GLY A 21 -1.86 -4.06 4.58
C GLY A 21 -1.15 -4.70 5.77
N PHE A 22 -1.07 -6.03 5.81
CA PHE A 22 -0.32 -6.74 6.84
C PHE A 22 1.16 -6.38 6.81
N TRP A 23 1.74 -6.34 5.60
CA TRP A 23 3.14 -6.01 5.42
C TRP A 23 3.45 -4.59 5.89
N ILE A 24 2.67 -3.57 5.51
CA ILE A 24 2.95 -2.19 5.93
C ILE A 24 2.83 -2.00 7.45
N TYR A 25 1.98 -2.78 8.12
CA TYR A 25 1.84 -2.73 9.57
C TYR A 25 3.10 -3.24 10.29
N PHE A 26 3.65 -4.38 9.84
CA PHE A 26 4.78 -5.06 10.46
C PHE A 26 6.15 -4.73 9.87
N ARG A 27 6.21 -4.06 8.71
CA ARG A 27 7.45 -3.83 7.95
C ARG A 27 8.58 -3.28 8.82
N THR A 28 9.79 -3.75 8.57
CA THR A 28 11.02 -3.30 9.25
C THR A 28 11.97 -2.55 8.31
N SER A 29 11.65 -2.47 7.01
CA SER A 29 12.55 -1.92 5.99
C SER A 29 12.71 -0.40 6.12
N ASP A 30 13.97 0.05 6.14
CA ASP A 30 14.34 1.44 6.40
C ASP A 30 13.87 2.42 5.33
N CYS A 31 13.73 1.98 4.08
CA CYS A 31 13.26 2.84 2.98
C CYS A 31 11.81 3.31 3.17
N TYR A 32 11.07 2.71 4.09
CA TYR A 32 9.70 3.12 4.43
C TYR A 32 9.62 3.85 5.78
N ASN A 33 10.73 4.21 6.43
CA ASN A 33 10.75 4.87 7.75
C ASN A 33 9.94 6.19 7.80
N LEU A 34 9.62 6.77 6.64
CA LEU A 34 8.73 7.94 6.50
C LEU A 34 7.28 7.67 6.91
N ILE A 35 6.83 6.42 6.80
CA ILE A 35 5.50 6.00 7.19
C ILE A 35 5.61 5.53 8.66
N PRO A 36 4.69 5.88 9.56
CA PRO A 36 4.71 5.37 10.92
C PRO A 36 4.34 3.88 10.96
N ARG A 37 5.01 3.10 11.82
CA ARG A 37 4.72 1.68 12.03
C ARG A 37 3.62 1.48 13.05
N LYS A 38 2.96 0.31 13.01
CA LYS A 38 1.90 -0.08 13.96
C LYS A 38 0.74 0.93 14.05
N GLN A 39 0.57 1.75 13.02
CA GLN A 39 -0.54 2.68 12.91
C GLN A 39 -1.56 2.14 11.92
N ILE A 40 -2.83 2.35 12.22
CA ILE A 40 -3.95 1.86 11.44
C ILE A 40 -4.11 2.66 10.13
N PHE A 41 -3.79 3.97 10.15
CA PHE A 41 -3.93 4.83 8.98
C PHE A 41 -3.09 4.37 7.77
N PRO A 42 -1.76 4.12 7.91
CA PRO A 42 -0.96 3.58 6.82
C PRO A 42 -1.47 2.27 6.24
N VAL A 43 -2.06 1.41 7.08
CA VAL A 43 -2.63 0.13 6.65
C VAL A 43 -3.79 0.37 5.70
N PHE A 44 -4.80 1.14 6.13
CA PHE A 44 -5.95 1.45 5.27
C PHE A 44 -5.54 2.21 4.01
N PHE A 45 -4.63 3.18 4.13
CA PHE A 45 -4.14 3.93 2.99
C PHE A 45 -3.49 3.01 1.94
N VAL A 46 -2.56 2.15 2.36
CA VAL A 46 -1.87 1.23 1.45
C VAL A 46 -2.80 0.18 0.86
N MET A 47 -3.78 -0.30 1.63
CA MET A 47 -4.78 -1.24 1.12
C MET A 47 -5.64 -0.62 0.02
N ILE A 48 -6.19 0.58 0.25
CA ILE A 48 -7.01 1.31 -0.74
C ILE A 48 -6.16 1.67 -1.95
N TRP A 49 -4.96 2.18 -1.72
CA TRP A 49 -4.04 2.58 -2.79
C TRP A 49 -3.65 1.38 -3.66
N SER A 50 -3.31 0.24 -3.05
CA SER A 50 -2.96 -0.98 -3.77
C SER A 50 -4.13 -1.49 -4.60
N TYR A 51 -5.35 -1.48 -4.04
CA TYR A 51 -6.57 -1.83 -4.77
C TYR A 51 -6.71 -0.96 -6.02
N LEU A 52 -6.71 0.37 -5.86
CA LEU A 52 -6.89 1.31 -6.96
C LEU A 52 -5.80 1.18 -8.03
N ASN A 53 -4.55 0.94 -7.62
CA ASN A 53 -3.43 0.73 -8.54
C ASN A 53 -3.57 -0.50 -9.43
N TYR A 54 -4.28 -1.55 -8.97
CA TYR A 54 -4.54 -2.72 -9.81
C TYR A 54 -5.53 -2.45 -10.96
N TYR A 55 -6.41 -1.45 -10.81
CA TYR A 55 -7.37 -1.07 -11.85
C TYR A 55 -6.87 0.07 -12.71
N GLU A 56 -6.14 1.02 -12.11
CA GLU A 56 -5.67 2.21 -12.80
C GLU A 56 -4.22 2.52 -12.35
N PRO A 57 -3.23 2.26 -13.22
CA PRO A 57 -1.81 2.46 -12.91
C PRO A 57 -1.43 3.89 -12.51
N LEU A 58 -2.24 4.90 -12.87
CA LEU A 58 -2.04 6.28 -12.45
C LEU A 58 -2.15 6.46 -10.93
N PHE A 59 -2.77 5.53 -10.20
CA PHE A 59 -2.76 5.61 -8.75
C PHE A 59 -1.37 5.43 -8.16
N LEU A 60 -0.42 4.77 -8.82
CA LEU A 60 0.95 4.64 -8.33
C LEU A 60 1.61 6.01 -8.05
N PRO A 61 1.78 6.92 -9.02
CA PRO A 61 2.36 8.23 -8.73
C PRO A 61 1.50 9.06 -7.76
N ILE A 62 0.17 8.94 -7.80
CA ILE A 62 -0.74 9.66 -6.90
C ILE A 62 -0.49 9.27 -5.43
N GLY A 63 -0.45 7.97 -5.13
CA GLY A 63 -0.22 7.51 -3.77
C GLY A 63 1.16 7.86 -3.24
N LEU A 64 2.19 7.85 -4.10
CA LEU A 64 3.54 8.32 -3.74
C LEU A 64 3.55 9.79 -3.36
N ILE A 65 2.86 10.66 -4.11
CA ILE A 65 2.75 12.09 -3.80
C ILE A 65 2.08 12.29 -2.44
N ILE A 66 0.99 11.56 -2.16
CA ILE A 66 0.26 11.64 -0.89
C ILE A 66 1.17 11.22 0.29
N LEU A 67 1.94 10.14 0.14
CA LEU A 67 2.88 9.68 1.16
C LEU A 67 3.97 10.72 1.46
N ILE A 68 4.51 11.37 0.44
CA ILE A 68 5.49 12.45 0.60
C ILE A 68 4.87 13.63 1.35
N ALA A 69 3.65 14.04 0.98
CA ALA A 69 2.93 15.11 1.64
C ALA A 69 2.64 14.77 3.12
N TYR A 70 2.19 13.55 3.39
CA TYR A 70 1.92 13.05 4.73
C TYR A 70 3.18 13.03 5.60
N ALA A 71 4.30 12.53 5.08
CA ALA A 71 5.56 12.50 5.81
C ALA A 71 6.08 13.91 6.14
N LYS A 72 5.93 14.87 5.20
CA LYS A 72 6.26 16.28 5.45
C LYS A 72 5.37 16.91 6.52
N PHE A 73 4.08 16.57 6.55
CA PHE A 73 3.13 17.05 7.56
C PHE A 73 3.46 16.50 8.96
N MET A 74 3.75 15.20 9.06
CA MET A 74 4.07 14.55 10.33
C MET A 74 5.43 14.98 10.89
N LYS A 75 6.43 15.26 10.06
CA LYS A 75 7.74 15.82 10.51
C LYS A 75 7.67 17.25 11.06
N LYS A 76 6.62 18.00 10.72
CA LYS A 76 6.41 19.37 11.23
C LYS A 76 5.74 19.40 12.61
N LYS A 77 5.30 18.26 13.12
CA LYS A 77 4.64 18.10 14.41
C LYS A 77 5.61 17.48 15.40
#